data_AF-A0A6P8DVW5-F1
#
_entry.id   AF-A0A6P8DVW5-F1
#
_cell.length_a   1.000
_cell.length_b   1.000
_cell.length_c   1.000
_cell.angle_alpha   90.00
_cell.angle_beta   90.00
_cell.angle_gamma   90.00
#
_symmetry.space_group_name_H-M   'P 1'
#
loop_
_entity.id
_entity.type
_entity.pdbx_description
1 polymer ?
#
loop_
_entity_poly.entity_id
_entity_poly.type
_entity_poly.pdbx_seq_one_letter_code
_entity_poly.pdbx_strand_id
1 'polypeptide(L)'
;MLEGVEELDLDFFGATSHLLFPFDLSSIHSLRILELSFCQINFPLTLNNLHLLETLVLSRVRSPEDLILAGFKTVSSLKNCFENIARLRDAVLNIAAPGGLKLNHQIKDIIWDLARLRTLTVSASFVEDLCPTYKGGALQRMQFSLLLLSEVQLLMEDAIYCNHFDIALFLMNCPCVEKLFIDLNGWPFQGSVYWKMYLKQGLEQIQ
;
A
#
# COMPACT_ATOMS: atom_id res chain seq x y z
N MET A 1 28.36 2.12 11.71
CA MET A 1 28.19 2.55 13.10
C MET A 1 27.08 3.59 13.10
N LEU A 2 25.83 3.16 13.29
CA LEU A 2 24.62 4.00 13.33
C LEU A 2 23.90 3.79 14.68
N GLU A 3 24.69 3.57 15.73
CA GLU A 3 24.17 3.29 17.06
C GLU A 3 23.49 4.55 17.63
N GLY A 4 22.25 4.42 18.10
CA GLY A 4 21.46 5.53 18.63
C GLY A 4 20.68 6.34 17.58
N VAL A 5 20.72 5.96 16.30
CA VAL A 5 19.88 6.59 15.27
C VAL A 5 18.42 6.17 15.47
N GLU A 6 17.53 7.15 15.66
CA GLU A 6 16.08 6.94 15.79
C GLU A 6 15.32 7.18 14.48
N GLU A 7 15.88 7.96 13.56
CA GLU A 7 15.25 8.33 12.29
C GLU A 7 16.25 8.18 11.15
N LEU A 8 15.82 7.49 10.10
CA LEU A 8 16.58 7.32 8.88
C LEU A 8 15.71 7.70 7.69
N ASP A 9 15.98 8.86 7.13
CA ASP A 9 15.37 9.36 5.90
C ASP A 9 16.41 9.32 4.76
N LEU A 10 16.07 8.59 3.70
CA LEU A 10 16.89 8.45 2.51
C LEU A 10 16.04 8.69 1.26
N ASP A 11 16.20 9.89 0.71
CA ASP A 11 15.62 10.29 -0.58
C ASP A 11 16.65 10.20 -1.71
N PHE A 12 16.35 9.35 -2.69
CA PHE A 12 17.17 9.13 -3.88
C PHE A 12 16.64 9.87 -5.12
N PHE A 13 15.77 10.87 -4.93
CA PHE A 13 15.30 11.73 -6.00
C PHE A 13 16.47 12.39 -6.75
N GLY A 14 16.42 12.35 -8.09
CA GLY A 14 17.48 12.91 -8.93
C GLY A 14 18.71 12.01 -9.11
N ALA A 15 18.76 10.83 -8.50
CA ALA A 15 19.80 9.85 -8.81
C ALA A 15 19.75 9.44 -10.30
N THR A 16 20.91 9.29 -10.94
CA THR A 16 21.04 8.96 -12.37
C THR A 16 20.51 7.56 -12.73
N SER A 17 20.28 6.73 -11.72
CA SER A 17 19.69 5.39 -11.81
C SER A 17 18.98 5.08 -10.50
N HIS A 18 17.98 4.20 -10.53
CA HIS A 18 17.38 3.70 -9.29
C HIS A 18 18.44 2.93 -8.51
N LEU A 19 18.88 3.52 -7.39
CA LEU A 19 19.86 2.90 -6.52
C LEU A 19 19.17 1.80 -5.71
N LEU A 20 19.78 0.62 -5.72
CA LEU A 20 19.38 -0.46 -4.84
C LEU A 20 19.73 -0.06 -3.41
N PHE A 21 18.74 -0.09 -2.52
CA PHE A 21 18.90 0.14 -1.11
C PHE A 21 19.91 -0.89 -0.54
N PRO A 22 21.11 -0.45 -0.11
CA PRO A 22 22.23 -1.35 0.12
C PRO A 22 22.41 -1.75 1.59
N PHE A 23 21.55 -1.27 2.50
CA PHE A 23 21.79 -1.35 3.94
C PHE A 23 21.02 -2.48 4.61
N ASP A 24 21.72 -3.22 5.46
CA ASP A 24 21.08 -4.07 6.46
C ASP A 24 20.74 -3.22 7.71
N LEU A 25 19.45 -3.09 7.98
CA LEU A 25 18.92 -2.35 9.12
C LEU A 25 18.98 -3.14 10.43
N SER A 26 19.40 -4.41 10.38
CA SER A 26 19.43 -5.31 11.55
C SER A 26 20.24 -4.78 12.74
N SER A 27 21.19 -3.87 12.48
CA SER A 27 22.08 -3.26 13.48
C SER A 27 21.53 -1.99 14.15
N ILE A 28 20.38 -1.45 13.68
CA ILE A 28 19.83 -0.17 14.15
C ILE A 28 18.59 -0.41 15.01
N HIS A 29 18.78 -1.00 16.19
CA HIS A 29 17.67 -1.38 17.09
C HIS A 29 16.88 -0.19 17.66
N SER A 30 17.45 1.02 17.63
CA SER A 30 16.83 2.27 18.10
C SER A 30 15.87 2.89 17.10
N LEU A 31 15.79 2.38 15.86
CA LEU A 31 15.04 3.04 14.79
C LEU A 31 13.53 3.08 15.07
N ARG A 32 12.96 4.28 14.96
CA ARG A 32 11.55 4.60 15.14
C ARG A 32 10.89 5.04 13.84
N ILE A 33 11.66 5.71 12.97
CA ILE A 33 11.19 6.22 11.68
C ILE A 33 12.14 5.73 10.60
N LEU A 34 11.58 5.09 9.57
CA LEU A 34 12.29 4.68 8.37
C LEU A 34 11.59 5.27 7.15
N GLU A 35 12.28 6.13 6.42
CA GLU A 35 11.79 6.70 5.17
C GLU A 35 12.73 6.38 4.02
N LEU A 36 12.18 5.73 3.00
CA LEU A 36 12.88 5.33 1.78
C LEU A 36 12.10 5.83 0.58
N SER A 37 12.72 6.74 -0.18
CA SER A 37 12.09 7.41 -1.31
C SER A 37 12.88 7.23 -2.61
N PHE A 38 12.18 6.97 -3.72
CA PHE A 38 12.74 6.87 -5.07
C PHE A 38 13.84 5.82 -5.30
N CYS A 39 13.90 4.78 -4.47
CA CYS A 39 14.92 3.72 -4.54
C CYS A 39 14.37 2.37 -5.03
N GLN A 40 15.27 1.44 -5.31
CA GLN A 40 14.95 0.02 -5.47
C GLN A 40 15.18 -0.71 -4.14
N ILE A 41 14.27 -1.61 -3.77
CA ILE A 41 14.42 -2.44 -2.57
C ILE A 41 14.31 -3.92 -2.98
N ASN A 42 15.25 -4.72 -2.48
CA ASN A 42 15.11 -6.17 -2.51
C ASN A 42 14.11 -6.61 -1.46
N PHE A 43 13.07 -7.28 -1.93
CA PHE A 43 11.98 -7.77 -1.11
C PHE A 43 12.18 -9.29 -0.85
N PRO A 44 12.02 -9.75 0.41
CA PRO A 44 11.56 -9.03 1.60
C PRO A 44 12.59 -8.09 2.22
N LEU A 45 12.14 -6.91 2.64
CA LEU A 45 12.93 -6.00 3.47
C LEU A 45 12.88 -6.52 4.91
N THR A 46 14.03 -6.98 5.41
CA THR A 46 14.11 -7.58 6.75
C THR A 46 14.06 -6.48 7.82
N LEU A 47 12.90 -6.30 8.46
CA LEU A 47 12.69 -5.33 9.53
C LEU A 47 12.55 -5.99 10.93
N ASN A 48 12.82 -7.29 11.03
CA ASN A 48 12.51 -8.14 12.19
C ASN A 48 13.09 -7.67 13.53
N ASN A 49 14.17 -6.86 13.51
CA ASN A 49 14.85 -6.37 14.71
C ASN A 49 14.46 -4.93 15.08
N LEU A 50 13.55 -4.30 14.34
CA LEU A 50 13.13 -2.91 14.52
C LEU A 50 11.86 -2.80 15.37
N HIS A 51 11.91 -3.35 16.59
CA HIS A 51 10.74 -3.41 17.48
C HIS A 51 10.23 -2.03 17.94
N LEU A 52 11.04 -0.99 17.78
CA LEU A 52 10.71 0.39 18.11
C LEU A 52 10.13 1.18 16.93
N LEU A 53 10.07 0.59 15.73
CA LEU A 53 9.59 1.26 14.53
C LEU A 53 8.11 1.62 14.67
N GLU A 54 7.82 2.90 14.54
CA GLU A 54 6.50 3.52 14.64
C GLU A 54 5.99 3.99 13.28
N THR A 55 6.91 4.41 12.40
CA THR A 55 6.61 4.95 11.08
C THR A 55 7.46 4.28 10.00
N LEU A 56 6.79 3.81 8.95
CA LEU A 56 7.43 3.24 7.76
C LEU A 56 6.96 3.98 6.50
N VAL A 57 7.88 4.64 5.81
CA VAL A 57 7.61 5.31 4.54
C VAL A 57 8.37 4.61 3.42
N LEU A 58 7.62 4.00 2.51
CA LEU A 58 8.10 3.44 1.26
C LEU A 58 7.46 4.24 0.11
N SER A 59 8.14 5.30 -0.33
CA SER A 59 7.61 6.24 -1.31
C SER A 59 8.27 6.07 -2.68
N ARG A 60 7.45 5.71 -3.69
CA ARG A 60 7.91 5.43 -5.06
C ARG A 60 9.05 4.41 -5.13
N VAL A 61 8.99 3.43 -4.23
CA VAL A 61 9.94 2.33 -4.17
C VAL A 61 9.60 1.31 -5.27
N ARG A 62 10.64 0.68 -5.83
CA ARG A 62 10.51 -0.38 -6.86
C ARG A 62 11.19 -1.68 -6.44
N SER A 63 10.67 -2.81 -6.91
CA SER A 63 11.42 -4.07 -6.89
C SER A 63 12.31 -4.15 -8.12
N PRO A 64 13.56 -4.65 -8.03
CA PRO A 64 14.43 -4.86 -9.18
C PRO A 64 14.04 -6.05 -10.07
N GLU A 65 13.12 -6.93 -9.66
CA GLU A 65 12.69 -8.11 -10.45
C GLU A 65 11.54 -7.82 -11.44
N ASP A 66 11.43 -8.65 -12.49
CA ASP A 66 10.54 -8.49 -13.65
C ASP A 66 9.05 -8.28 -13.33
N LEU A 67 8.42 -7.46 -14.18
CA LEU A 67 7.10 -6.81 -14.04
C LEU A 67 5.93 -7.69 -13.56
N ILE A 68 5.92 -8.99 -13.90
CA ILE A 68 4.83 -9.92 -13.55
C ILE A 68 5.11 -10.68 -12.25
N LEU A 69 6.36 -11.08 -12.02
CA LEU A 69 6.78 -11.74 -10.79
C LEU A 69 6.87 -10.74 -9.64
N ALA A 70 7.25 -9.50 -9.92
CA ALA A 70 7.29 -8.40 -8.96
C ALA A 70 5.96 -8.24 -8.23
N GLY A 71 4.81 -8.23 -8.92
CA GLY A 71 3.50 -8.10 -8.28
C GLY A 71 3.23 -9.19 -7.24
N PHE A 72 3.53 -10.46 -7.52
CA PHE A 72 3.34 -11.56 -6.58
C PHE A 72 4.41 -11.62 -5.48
N LYS A 73 5.65 -11.25 -5.80
CA LYS A 73 6.77 -11.26 -4.86
C LYS A 73 6.71 -10.08 -3.89
N THR A 74 6.36 -8.89 -4.37
CA THR A 74 6.21 -7.67 -3.56
C THR A 74 5.16 -7.85 -2.47
N VAL A 75 4.05 -8.55 -2.75
CA VAL A 75 2.97 -8.73 -1.76
C VAL A 75 3.36 -9.72 -0.67
N SER A 76 3.83 -10.91 -1.05
CA SER A 76 4.36 -11.89 -0.10
C SER A 76 5.52 -11.32 0.73
N SER A 77 6.30 -10.41 0.15
CA SER A 77 7.40 -9.75 0.82
C SER A 77 6.99 -8.56 1.68
N LEU A 78 5.91 -7.86 1.33
CA LEU A 78 5.33 -6.80 2.15
C LEU A 78 4.83 -7.36 3.47
N LYS A 79 4.18 -8.53 3.45
CA LYS A 79 3.84 -9.26 4.67
C LYS A 79 5.04 -9.36 5.62
N ASN A 80 6.17 -9.84 5.11
CA ASN A 80 7.40 -9.99 5.90
C ASN A 80 7.96 -8.65 6.41
N CYS A 81 7.61 -7.52 5.80
CA CYS A 81 8.01 -6.19 6.29
C CYS A 81 7.23 -5.82 7.56
N PHE A 82 6.01 -6.31 7.74
CA PHE A 82 5.19 -6.01 8.91
C PHE A 82 5.26 -7.07 10.01
N GLU A 83 5.73 -8.27 9.68
CA GLU A 83 5.94 -9.35 10.65
C GLU A 83 6.85 -8.86 11.79
N ASN A 84 6.33 -8.86 13.02
CA ASN A 84 7.03 -8.52 14.27
C ASN A 84 7.29 -7.03 14.55
N ILE A 85 6.66 -6.09 13.84
CA ILE A 85 6.71 -4.65 14.17
C ILE A 85 5.48 -4.23 14.98
N ALA A 86 5.47 -4.57 16.27
CA ALA A 86 4.32 -4.36 17.15
C ALA A 86 3.94 -2.87 17.37
N ARG A 87 4.87 -1.94 17.13
CA ARG A 87 4.68 -0.50 17.38
C ARG A 87 4.32 0.31 16.14
N LEU A 88 4.29 -0.31 14.95
CA LEU A 88 4.01 0.39 13.71
C LEU A 88 2.58 0.96 13.75
N ARG A 89 2.47 2.27 13.55
CA ARG A 89 1.19 3.01 13.57
C ARG A 89 0.96 3.76 12.28
N ASP A 90 2.01 4.18 11.61
CA ASP A 90 1.94 5.03 10.43
C ASP A 90 2.68 4.36 9.28
N ALA A 91 2.01 4.20 8.14
CA ALA A 91 2.62 3.62 6.95
C ALA A 91 2.30 4.42 5.68
N VAL A 92 3.33 4.65 4.87
CA VAL A 92 3.20 5.10 3.48
C VAL A 92 3.67 3.97 2.58
N LEU A 93 2.75 3.41 1.80
CA LEU A 93 3.00 2.29 0.89
C LEU A 93 2.70 2.74 -0.54
N ASN A 94 3.60 3.53 -1.10
CA ASN A 94 3.57 3.92 -2.51
C ASN A 94 4.62 3.11 -3.27
N ILE A 95 4.29 1.86 -3.57
CA ILE A 95 5.18 0.92 -4.23
C ILE A 95 4.77 0.80 -5.69
N ALA A 96 5.66 1.17 -6.60
CA ALA A 96 5.39 1.13 -8.01
C ALA A 96 5.41 -0.33 -8.50
N ALA A 97 4.22 -0.85 -8.83
CA ALA A 97 4.02 -2.15 -9.44
C ALA A 97 3.55 -1.98 -10.90
N PRO A 98 4.40 -2.33 -11.88
CA PRO A 98 4.02 -2.23 -13.29
C PRO A 98 2.84 -3.16 -13.61
N GLY A 99 1.66 -2.57 -13.86
CA GLY A 99 0.43 -3.31 -14.17
C GLY A 99 -0.51 -3.56 -12.97
N GLY A 100 -0.33 -2.84 -11.87
CA GLY A 100 -1.13 -2.98 -10.64
C GLY A 100 -0.66 -4.14 -9.76
N LEU A 101 -1.00 -4.13 -8.49
CA LEU A 101 -0.60 -5.17 -7.56
C LEU A 101 -1.64 -6.30 -7.65
N LYS A 102 -1.48 -7.32 -8.51
CA LYS A 102 -2.46 -8.42 -8.58
C LYS A 102 -2.50 -9.26 -7.27
N LEU A 103 -3.19 -8.73 -6.28
CA LEU A 103 -3.12 -9.00 -4.83
C LEU A 103 -4.04 -10.14 -4.36
N ASN A 104 -4.78 -10.72 -5.31
CA ASN A 104 -6.07 -11.37 -5.10
C ASN A 104 -6.11 -12.60 -4.15
N HIS A 105 -4.95 -13.06 -3.65
CA HIS A 105 -4.88 -14.12 -2.62
C HIS A 105 -4.03 -13.78 -1.40
N GLN A 106 -2.99 -12.95 -1.55
CA GLN A 106 -2.04 -12.65 -0.48
C GLN A 106 -2.36 -11.38 0.31
N ILE A 107 -3.28 -10.53 -0.17
CA ILE A 107 -3.67 -9.32 0.55
C ILE A 107 -4.34 -9.61 1.89
N LYS A 108 -5.00 -10.77 2.03
CA LYS A 108 -5.58 -11.19 3.31
C LYS A 108 -4.54 -11.26 4.41
N ASP A 109 -3.30 -11.61 4.07
CA ASP A 109 -2.21 -11.69 5.03
C ASP A 109 -1.77 -10.28 5.47
N ILE A 110 -1.65 -9.33 4.53
CA ILE A 110 -1.23 -7.94 4.82
C ILE A 110 -2.33 -7.17 5.56
N ILE A 111 -3.61 -7.44 5.28
CA ILE A 111 -4.75 -6.76 5.92
C ILE A 111 -4.66 -6.82 7.46
N TRP A 112 -4.21 -7.93 8.02
CA TRP A 112 -4.06 -8.08 9.47
C TRP A 112 -3.03 -7.12 10.06
N ASP A 113 -1.95 -6.87 9.33
CA ASP A 113 -0.92 -5.93 9.75
C ASP A 113 -1.40 -4.49 9.59
N LEU A 114 -2.11 -4.20 8.50
CA LEU A 114 -2.71 -2.88 8.27
C LEU A 114 -3.79 -2.54 9.31
N ALA A 115 -4.49 -3.54 9.86
CA ALA A 115 -5.51 -3.33 10.88
C ALA A 115 -4.97 -2.70 12.18
N ARG A 116 -3.65 -2.68 12.37
CA ARG A 116 -2.96 -2.06 13.51
C ARG A 116 -2.62 -0.58 13.29
N LEU A 117 -2.65 -0.13 12.04
CA LEU A 117 -2.26 1.23 11.67
C LEU A 117 -3.34 2.24 12.05
N ARG A 118 -2.88 3.46 12.39
CA ARG A 118 -3.69 4.66 12.57
C ARG A 118 -3.69 5.55 11.33
N THR A 119 -2.58 5.58 10.62
CA THR A 119 -2.41 6.36 9.39
C THR A 119 -1.93 5.45 8.27
N LEU A 120 -2.63 5.49 7.14
CA LEU A 120 -2.28 4.72 5.95
C LEU A 120 -2.31 5.62 4.72
N THR A 121 -1.15 5.75 4.07
CA THR A 121 -1.02 6.36 2.75
C THR A 121 -0.78 5.27 1.72
N VAL A 122 -1.63 5.18 0.69
CA VAL A 122 -1.54 4.14 -0.35
C VAL A 122 -1.86 4.70 -1.73
N SER A 123 -1.42 4.01 -2.78
CA SER A 123 -1.82 4.32 -4.16
C SER A 123 -3.26 3.90 -4.43
N ALA A 124 -3.87 4.50 -5.46
CA ALA A 124 -5.18 4.10 -5.95
C ALA A 124 -5.22 2.64 -6.44
N SER A 125 -4.12 2.14 -7.02
CA SER A 125 -4.00 0.73 -7.41
C SER A 125 -4.14 -0.22 -6.22
N PHE A 126 -3.57 0.13 -5.07
CA PHE A 126 -3.76 -0.65 -3.84
C PHE A 126 -5.25 -0.77 -3.44
N VAL A 127 -6.02 0.30 -3.63
CA VAL A 127 -7.47 0.30 -3.38
C VAL A 127 -8.23 -0.54 -4.41
N GLU A 128 -7.89 -0.44 -5.70
CA GLU A 128 -8.48 -1.28 -6.77
C GLU A 128 -8.38 -2.77 -6.42
N ASP A 129 -7.22 -3.15 -5.91
CA ASP A 129 -6.88 -4.51 -5.61
C ASP A 129 -7.54 -5.06 -4.34
N LEU A 130 -8.04 -4.17 -3.47
CA LEU A 130 -8.90 -4.50 -2.32
C LEU A 130 -10.38 -4.58 -2.68
N CYS A 131 -10.77 -3.98 -3.81
CA CYS A 131 -12.16 -3.89 -4.21
C CYS A 131 -12.69 -5.18 -4.84
N PRO A 132 -14.02 -5.38 -4.85
CA PRO A 132 -14.61 -6.59 -5.36
C PRO A 132 -14.23 -6.86 -6.82
N THR A 133 -13.82 -8.09 -7.12
CA THR A 133 -13.50 -8.51 -8.50
C THR A 133 -14.56 -9.48 -9.02
N TYR A 134 -14.89 -9.38 -10.31
CA TYR A 134 -15.73 -10.39 -10.96
C TYR A 134 -14.87 -11.61 -11.30
N LYS A 135 -15.17 -12.75 -10.67
CA LYS A 135 -14.54 -14.05 -10.97
C LYS A 135 -15.64 -15.05 -11.31
N GLY A 136 -15.56 -15.64 -12.51
CA GLY A 136 -16.54 -16.62 -12.97
C GLY A 136 -17.98 -16.08 -13.07
N GLY A 137 -18.15 -14.78 -13.35
CA GLY A 137 -19.46 -14.13 -13.46
C GLY A 137 -20.09 -13.70 -12.12
N ALA A 138 -19.43 -13.96 -10.99
CA ALA A 138 -19.88 -13.51 -9.67
C ALA A 138 -18.97 -12.43 -9.09
N LEU A 139 -19.57 -11.45 -8.42
CA LEU A 139 -18.85 -10.43 -7.65
C LEU A 139 -18.31 -11.06 -6.37
N GLN A 140 -16.98 -11.14 -6.23
CA GLN A 140 -16.34 -11.59 -5.01
C GLN A 140 -15.86 -10.39 -4.19
N ARG A 141 -16.49 -10.18 -3.03
CA ARG A 141 -16.13 -9.11 -2.09
C ARG A 141 -15.19 -9.64 -1.02
N MET A 142 -14.09 -8.93 -0.76
CA MET A 142 -13.27 -9.19 0.41
C MET A 142 -13.94 -8.63 1.66
N GLN A 143 -13.90 -9.40 2.74
CA GLN A 143 -14.36 -8.98 4.06
C GLN A 143 -13.13 -8.69 4.92
N PHE A 144 -12.96 -7.44 5.31
CA PHE A 144 -11.92 -7.00 6.23
C PHE A 144 -12.42 -5.80 7.03
N SER A 145 -11.70 -5.43 8.10
CA SER A 145 -12.02 -4.24 8.89
C SER A 145 -10.74 -3.63 9.45
N LEU A 146 -10.51 -2.36 9.14
CA LEU A 146 -9.38 -1.56 9.61
C LEU A 146 -9.86 -0.60 10.71
N LEU A 147 -10.24 -1.18 11.86
CA LEU A 147 -10.91 -0.46 12.96
C LEU A 147 -10.06 0.64 13.61
N LEU A 148 -8.73 0.53 13.56
CA LEU A 148 -7.83 1.49 14.20
C LEU A 148 -7.43 2.64 13.27
N LEU A 149 -7.79 2.55 11.99
CA LEU A 149 -7.41 3.51 10.98
C LEU A 149 -8.23 4.79 11.16
N SER A 150 -7.55 5.88 11.54
CA SER A 150 -8.13 7.20 11.75
C SER A 150 -7.85 8.17 10.60
N GLU A 151 -6.77 7.93 9.86
CA GLU A 151 -6.34 8.78 8.75
C GLU A 151 -5.99 7.93 7.52
N VAL A 152 -6.56 8.30 6.37
CA VAL A 152 -6.27 7.69 5.07
C VAL A 152 -5.82 8.77 4.12
N GLN A 153 -4.70 8.50 3.42
CA GLN A 153 -4.24 9.31 2.31
C GLN A 153 -4.19 8.47 1.04
N LEU A 154 -4.88 8.90 0.00
CA LEU A 154 -4.93 8.21 -1.29
C LEU A 154 -4.13 8.99 -2.32
N LEU A 155 -3.13 8.33 -2.89
CA LEU A 155 -2.34 8.86 -3.99
C LEU A 155 -2.94 8.34 -5.30
N MET A 156 -3.59 9.20 -6.08
CA MET A 156 -4.25 8.83 -7.33
C MET A 156 -3.26 8.68 -8.51
N GLU A 157 -1.97 8.57 -8.22
CA GLU A 157 -0.93 8.30 -9.21
C GLU A 157 -1.13 6.93 -9.84
N ASP A 158 -0.94 6.84 -11.16
CA ASP A 158 -1.05 5.60 -11.93
C ASP A 158 -2.38 4.84 -11.75
N ALA A 159 -3.45 5.52 -11.29
CA ALA A 159 -4.79 4.97 -11.14
C ALA A 159 -5.40 4.68 -12.52
N ILE A 160 -5.56 3.40 -12.87
CA ILE A 160 -6.12 3.01 -14.17
C ILE A 160 -7.62 2.68 -14.04
N TYR A 161 -8.02 2.04 -12.93
CA TYR A 161 -9.38 1.51 -12.77
C TYR A 161 -10.11 2.05 -11.54
N CYS A 162 -9.38 2.59 -10.57
CA CYS A 162 -9.88 3.09 -9.30
C CYS A 162 -10.87 4.19 -9.59
N ASN A 163 -12.09 4.02 -9.10
CA ASN A 163 -13.14 5.01 -9.20
C ASN A 163 -13.69 5.33 -7.81
N HIS A 164 -14.58 6.33 -7.74
CA HIS A 164 -15.15 6.78 -6.48
C HIS A 164 -15.92 5.69 -5.71
N PHE A 165 -16.45 4.66 -6.39
CA PHE A 165 -17.07 3.52 -5.70
C PHE A 165 -16.04 2.61 -5.05
N ASP A 166 -14.88 2.41 -5.67
CA ASP A 166 -13.79 1.62 -5.07
C ASP A 166 -13.31 2.29 -3.77
N ILE A 167 -13.13 3.62 -3.82
CA ILE A 167 -12.80 4.43 -2.65
C ILE A 167 -13.89 4.29 -1.57
N ALA A 168 -15.16 4.44 -1.93
CA ALA A 168 -16.27 4.30 -0.99
C ALA A 168 -16.33 2.89 -0.36
N LEU A 169 -16.17 1.85 -1.16
CA LEU A 169 -16.16 0.46 -0.70
C LEU A 169 -14.98 0.17 0.24
N PHE A 170 -13.80 0.72 -0.04
CA PHE A 170 -12.66 0.66 0.85
C PHE A 170 -12.96 1.34 2.19
N LEU A 171 -13.48 2.57 2.16
CA LEU A 171 -13.82 3.34 3.36
C LEU A 171 -14.92 2.69 4.20
N MET A 172 -15.85 1.94 3.60
CA MET A 172 -16.83 1.13 4.35
C MET A 172 -16.17 0.08 5.26
N ASN A 173 -14.94 -0.35 4.96
CA ASN A 173 -14.15 -1.25 5.82
C ASN A 173 -13.28 -0.50 6.84
N CYS A 174 -13.35 0.83 6.89
CA CYS A 174 -12.52 1.70 7.75
C CYS A 174 -13.43 2.63 8.59
N PRO A 175 -14.19 2.09 9.57
CA PRO A 175 -15.30 2.83 10.20
C PRO A 175 -14.86 3.96 11.14
N CYS A 176 -13.58 4.04 11.50
CA CYS A 176 -13.04 5.05 12.42
C CYS A 176 -12.24 6.15 11.70
N VAL A 177 -12.28 6.21 10.36
CA VAL A 177 -11.57 7.23 9.61
C VAL A 177 -12.20 8.60 9.86
N GLU A 178 -11.40 9.51 10.41
CA GLU A 178 -11.76 10.89 10.72
C GLU A 178 -11.18 11.87 9.70
N LYS A 179 -10.09 11.47 9.01
CA LYS A 179 -9.40 12.28 8.02
C LYS A 179 -9.16 11.50 6.74
N LEU A 180 -9.57 12.09 5.62
CA LEU A 180 -9.35 11.56 4.28
C LEU A 180 -8.65 12.62 3.43
N PHE A 181 -7.46 12.30 2.97
CA PHE A 181 -6.72 13.08 1.98
C PHE A 181 -6.72 12.32 0.65
N ILE A 182 -6.98 13.01 -0.44
CA ILE A 182 -6.90 12.42 -1.78
C ILE A 182 -6.05 13.36 -2.62
N ASP A 183 -4.83 12.92 -2.94
CA ASP A 183 -4.00 13.57 -3.94
C ASP A 183 -4.49 13.12 -5.32
N LEU A 184 -5.16 14.04 -6.01
CA LEU A 184 -5.75 13.76 -7.31
C LEU A 184 -4.70 13.58 -8.40
N ASN A 185 -3.52 14.20 -8.28
CA ASN A 185 -2.50 14.20 -9.33
C ASN A 185 -3.04 14.33 -10.78
N GLY A 186 -4.01 15.23 -10.98
CA GLY A 186 -4.67 15.46 -12.28
C GLY A 186 -5.75 14.44 -12.69
N TRP A 187 -6.14 13.52 -11.81
CA TRP A 187 -7.15 12.50 -12.06
C TRP A 187 -8.56 13.11 -12.21
N PRO A 188 -9.28 12.82 -13.31
CA PRO A 188 -10.47 13.59 -13.71
C PRO A 188 -11.79 13.14 -13.04
N PHE A 189 -11.78 12.25 -12.05
CA PHE A 189 -12.99 11.64 -11.45
C PHE A 189 -13.96 10.97 -12.45
N GLN A 190 -13.50 10.67 -13.66
CA GLN A 190 -14.35 10.01 -14.66
C GLN A 190 -14.43 8.52 -14.34
N GLY A 191 -15.65 8.01 -14.16
CA GLY A 191 -15.88 6.59 -13.90
C GLY A 191 -15.21 5.72 -14.96
N SER A 192 -14.45 4.72 -14.52
CA SER A 192 -13.71 3.82 -15.40
C SER A 192 -14.64 3.15 -16.41
N VAL A 193 -14.11 2.73 -17.56
CA VAL A 193 -14.89 1.97 -18.56
C VAL A 193 -15.54 0.75 -17.90
N TYR A 194 -14.83 0.13 -16.95
CA TYR A 194 -15.32 -1.00 -16.15
C TYR A 194 -16.54 -0.63 -15.29
N TRP A 195 -16.50 0.52 -14.60
CA TRP A 195 -17.64 1.04 -13.84
C TRP A 195 -18.88 1.21 -14.72
N LYS A 196 -18.72 1.84 -15.90
CA LYS A 196 -19.83 2.09 -16.83
C LYS A 196 -20.42 0.79 -17.39
N MET A 197 -19.61 -0.26 -17.57
CA MET A 197 -20.03 -1.51 -18.18
C MET A 197 -20.65 -2.51 -17.20
N TYR A 198 -20.11 -2.65 -15.98
CA TYR A 198 -20.44 -3.78 -15.11
C TYR A 198 -21.08 -3.39 -13.77
N LEU A 199 -20.53 -2.40 -13.07
CA LEU A 199 -21.02 -2.05 -11.73
C LEU A 199 -22.26 -1.16 -11.74
N LYS A 200 -22.37 -0.21 -12.68
CA LYS A 200 -23.54 0.68 -12.78
C LYS A 200 -24.85 -0.11 -12.91
N GLN A 201 -24.87 -1.11 -13.80
CA GLN A 201 -26.06 -1.93 -14.03
C GLN A 201 -26.45 -2.79 -12.82
N GLY A 202 -25.48 -3.30 -12.06
CA GLY A 202 -25.74 -4.09 -10.85
C GLY A 202 -26.29 -3.27 -9.69
N LEU A 203 -25.87 -2.01 -9.54
CA LEU A 203 -26.35 -1.12 -8.48
C LEU A 203 -27.70 -0.48 -8.80
N GLU A 204 -27.98 -0.18 -10.08
CA GLU A 204 -29.29 0.31 -10.52
C GLU A 204 -30.42 -0.72 -10.38
N GLN A 205 -30.09 -2.01 -10.19
CA GLN A 205 -31.06 -3.08 -9.94
C GLN A 205 -31.36 -3.33 -8.45
N ILE A 206 -30.69 -2.61 -7.53
CA ILE A 206 -30.87 -2.75 -6.07
C ILE A 206 -31.80 -1.64 -5.51
N GLN A 207 -32.49 -0.88 -6.37
CA GLN A 207 -33.53 0.08 -5.98
C GLN A 207 -34.93 -0.54 -5.97
#